data_AF-A0A1X1RK86-F1
#
_entry.id   AF-A0A1X1RK86-F1
#
_cell.length_a   1.000
_cell.length_b   1.000
_cell.length_c   1.000
_cell.angle_alpha   90.00
_cell.angle_beta   90.00
_cell.angle_gamma   90.00
#
_symmetry.space_group_name_H-M   'P 1'
#
loop_
_entity.id
_entity.type
_entity.pdbx_description
1 polymer ?
#
loop_
_entity_poly.entity_id
_entity_poly.type
_entity_poly.pdbx_seq_one_letter_code
_entity_poly.pdbx_strand_id
1 'polypeptide(L)'
;MARISATSTVLIDAEPDAALAAVADYQNVRPAILSEHYRDYRVVSGGIGAGTVATWKLQATESRVRDVRAEVDMAGKTVIEKDANSTMVSNWTVAPAGTGCTVTVKTSWTGGGGVKGIFERIFAPLGLRGIQDEVLANLKRRLEKSA
;
A
#
# COMPACT_ATOMS: atom_id res chain seq x y z
N MET A 1 -15.17 18.51 3.81
CA MET A 1 -14.06 17.67 4.34
C MET A 1 -12.92 17.68 3.33
N ALA A 2 -11.66 17.73 3.78
CA ALA A 2 -10.51 17.74 2.87
C ALA A 2 -10.05 16.31 2.58
N ARG A 3 -9.68 16.03 1.32
CA ARG A 3 -9.03 14.78 0.93
C ARG A 3 -7.55 14.87 1.30
N ILE A 4 -7.08 13.92 2.10
CA ILE A 4 -5.67 13.79 2.48
C ILE A 4 -5.08 12.65 1.66
N SER A 5 -3.82 12.79 1.26
CA SER A 5 -3.10 11.71 0.59
C SER A 5 -1.62 11.68 0.95
N ALA A 6 -1.05 10.47 0.94
CA ALA A 6 0.38 10.22 0.97
C ALA A 6 0.77 9.45 -0.29
N THR A 7 1.89 9.82 -0.91
CA THR A 7 2.42 9.17 -2.10
C THR A 7 3.88 8.79 -1.85
N SER A 8 4.24 7.58 -2.26
CA SER A 8 5.61 7.10 -2.33
C SER A 8 5.85 6.39 -3.66
N THR A 9 7.07 6.47 -4.17
CA THR A 9 7.51 5.84 -5.41
C THR A 9 8.90 5.25 -5.21
N VAL A 10 9.12 4.06 -5.74
CA VAL A 10 10.45 3.43 -5.80
C VAL A 10 10.74 2.97 -7.24
N LEU A 11 12.00 3.06 -7.65
CA LEU A 11 12.51 2.43 -8.87
C LEU A 11 12.96 1.00 -8.54
N ILE A 12 12.54 0.03 -9.35
CA ILE A 12 12.87 -1.38 -9.22
C ILE A 12 13.48 -1.86 -10.54
N ASP A 13 14.64 -2.52 -10.47
CA ASP A 13 15.27 -3.19 -11.59
C ASP A 13 14.61 -4.56 -11.83
N ALA A 14 13.36 -4.50 -12.27
CA ALA A 14 12.54 -5.66 -12.61
C ALA A 14 11.55 -5.31 -13.72
N GLU A 15 11.13 -6.31 -14.48
CA GLU A 15 10.11 -6.13 -15.52
C GLU A 15 8.79 -5.59 -14.90
N PRO A 16 8.13 -4.59 -15.53
CA PRO A 16 6.88 -4.03 -15.03
C PRO A 16 5.79 -5.08 -14.74
N ASP A 17 5.71 -6.14 -15.54
CA ASP A 17 4.67 -7.16 -15.40
C ASP A 17 4.95 -8.09 -14.22
N ALA A 18 6.23 -8.40 -13.96
CA ALA A 18 6.64 -9.11 -12.75
C ALA A 18 6.36 -8.27 -11.49
N ALA A 19 6.65 -6.97 -11.53
CA ALA A 19 6.35 -6.07 -10.43
C ALA A 19 4.84 -5.95 -10.17
N LEU A 20 4.02 -5.85 -11.22
CA LEU A 20 2.56 -5.82 -11.08
C LEU A 20 2.01 -7.13 -10.50
N ALA A 21 2.49 -8.28 -10.98
CA ALA A 21 2.11 -9.58 -10.45
C ALA A 21 2.47 -9.72 -8.97
N ALA A 22 3.66 -9.23 -8.58
CA ALA A 22 4.10 -9.24 -7.20
C ALA A 22 3.28 -8.32 -6.29
N VAL A 23 2.92 -7.12 -6.75
CA VAL A 23 1.99 -6.23 -6.02
C VAL A 23 0.61 -6.85 -5.88
N ALA A 24 0.17 -7.62 -6.88
CA ALA A 24 -1.12 -8.30 -6.89
C ALA A 24 -1.12 -9.63 -6.09
N ASP A 25 0.02 -10.12 -5.60
CA ASP A 25 0.13 -11.35 -4.82
C ASP A 25 0.04 -11.05 -3.30
N TYR A 26 -1.14 -11.31 -2.74
CA TYR A 26 -1.45 -11.15 -1.33
C TYR A 26 -1.16 -12.42 -0.51
N GLN A 27 -0.81 -13.53 -1.15
CA GLN A 27 -0.53 -14.80 -0.46
C GLN A 27 0.95 -14.91 -0.09
N ASN A 28 1.85 -14.60 -1.02
CA ASN A 28 3.27 -14.86 -0.87
C ASN A 28 4.10 -13.59 -0.82
N VAL A 29 3.78 -12.61 -1.67
CA VAL A 29 4.58 -11.37 -1.77
C VAL A 29 4.18 -10.41 -0.68
N ARG A 30 2.90 -10.03 -0.61
CA ARG A 30 2.41 -9.02 0.34
C ARG A 30 2.87 -9.27 1.77
N PRO A 31 2.62 -10.43 2.42
CA PRO A 31 3.04 -10.65 3.80
C PRO A 31 4.56 -10.61 3.99
N ALA A 32 5.34 -10.92 2.95
CA ALA A 32 6.80 -10.92 3.01
C ALA A 32 7.44 -9.53 2.88
N ILE A 33 6.66 -8.51 2.48
CA ILE A 33 7.18 -7.14 2.28
C ILE A 33 6.65 -6.13 3.30
N LEU A 34 5.76 -6.54 4.22
CA LEU A 34 5.22 -5.64 5.23
C LEU A 34 6.30 -5.22 6.23
N SER A 35 6.21 -3.97 6.71
CA SER A 35 7.01 -3.50 7.83
C SER A 35 6.41 -3.92 9.17
N GLU A 36 7.12 -3.66 10.27
CA GLU A 36 6.68 -3.95 11.64
C GLU A 36 5.37 -3.22 12.06
N HIS A 37 4.99 -2.20 11.30
CA HIS A 37 3.75 -1.45 11.50
C HIS A 37 2.49 -2.24 11.12
N TYR A 38 2.63 -3.33 10.37
CA TYR A 38 1.52 -4.20 10.01
C TYR A 38 1.45 -5.40 10.95
N ARG A 39 0.25 -5.69 11.45
CA ARG A 39 -0.02 -6.81 12.35
C ARG A 39 -1.27 -7.55 11.91
N ASP A 40 -1.41 -8.79 12.38
CA ASP A 40 -2.59 -9.63 12.16
C ASP A 40 -2.99 -9.76 10.67
N TYR A 41 -1.99 -9.78 9.78
CA TYR A 41 -2.23 -9.90 8.34
C TYR A 41 -2.86 -11.26 8.02
N ARG A 42 -3.94 -11.24 7.24
CA ARG A 42 -4.57 -12.45 6.70
C ARG A 42 -5.25 -12.17 5.37
N VAL A 43 -5.22 -13.16 4.48
CA VAL A 43 -6.10 -13.21 3.32
C VAL A 43 -7.43 -13.81 3.76
N VAL A 44 -8.54 -13.13 3.44
CA VAL A 44 -9.90 -13.57 3.74
C VAL A 44 -10.50 -14.36 2.57
N SER A 45 -10.27 -13.90 1.35
CA SER A 45 -10.72 -14.58 0.12
C SER A 45 -9.82 -14.20 -1.06
N GLY A 46 -9.71 -15.11 -2.03
CA GLY A 46 -8.82 -14.93 -3.18
C GLY A 46 -7.36 -14.98 -2.74
N GLY A 47 -6.62 -13.91 -3.01
CA GLY A 47 -5.21 -13.77 -2.62
C GLY A 47 -4.29 -13.42 -3.78
N ILE A 48 -4.78 -13.47 -5.01
CA ILE A 48 -4.05 -13.05 -6.21
C ILE A 48 -4.98 -12.16 -7.05
N GLY A 49 -4.58 -10.93 -7.30
CA GLY A 49 -5.28 -9.98 -8.17
C GLY A 49 -6.66 -9.53 -7.68
N ALA A 50 -7.46 -9.03 -8.63
CA ALA A 50 -8.80 -8.49 -8.37
C ALA A 50 -9.74 -9.52 -7.72
N GLY A 51 -10.61 -9.05 -6.82
CA GLY A 51 -11.48 -9.90 -6.00
C GLY A 51 -10.81 -10.46 -4.74
N THR A 52 -9.50 -10.23 -4.56
CA THR A 52 -8.83 -10.52 -3.30
C THR A 52 -9.39 -9.65 -2.18
N VAL A 53 -9.60 -10.25 -1.01
CA VAL A 53 -9.90 -9.53 0.22
C VAL A 53 -8.88 -9.93 1.27
N ALA A 54 -8.24 -8.94 1.87
CA ALA A 54 -7.26 -9.15 2.94
C ALA A 54 -7.49 -8.16 4.08
N THR A 55 -7.08 -8.54 5.29
CA THR A 55 -7.23 -7.68 6.48
C THR A 55 -5.93 -7.61 7.26
N TRP A 56 -5.69 -6.48 7.90
CA TRP A 56 -4.56 -6.26 8.80
C TRP A 56 -4.82 -5.08 9.73
N LYS A 57 -4.02 -4.98 10.78
CA LYS A 57 -3.89 -3.77 11.59
C LYS A 57 -2.69 -2.96 11.14
N LEU A 58 -2.91 -1.70 10.81
CA LEU A 58 -1.85 -0.73 10.48
C LEU A 58 -1.63 0.22 11.65
N GLN A 59 -0.51 0.08 12.34
CA GLN A 59 -0.13 0.88 13.50
C GLN A 59 0.85 1.98 13.10
N ALA A 60 0.36 3.20 12.88
CA ALA A 60 1.21 4.35 12.53
C ALA A 60 1.93 4.94 13.76
N THR A 61 1.30 4.91 14.94
CA THR A 61 1.88 5.31 16.22
C THR A 61 1.29 4.44 17.34
N GLU A 62 1.79 4.57 18.57
CA GLU A 62 1.26 3.85 19.75
C GLU A 62 -0.28 3.98 19.88
N SER A 63 -0.81 5.18 19.67
CA SER A 63 -2.24 5.49 19.81
C SER A 63 -3.01 5.54 18.48
N ARG A 64 -2.39 5.11 17.37
CA ARG A 64 -3.00 5.15 16.03
C ARG A 64 -2.85 3.80 15.35
N VAL A 65 -3.84 2.94 15.61
CA VAL A 65 -4.03 1.66 14.93
C VAL A 65 -5.28 1.75 14.07
N ARG A 66 -5.17 1.38 12.80
CA ARG A 66 -6.30 1.23 11.88
C ARG A 66 -6.53 -0.25 11.60
N ASP A 67 -7.75 -0.72 11.78
CA ASP A 67 -8.19 -2.04 11.31
C ASP A 67 -8.65 -1.92 9.85
N VAL A 68 -7.90 -2.53 8.94
CA VAL A 68 -8.10 -2.42 7.49
C VAL A 68 -8.71 -3.71 6.97
N ARG A 69 -9.77 -3.57 6.18
CA ARG A 69 -10.30 -4.64 5.33
C ARG A 69 -10.18 -4.19 3.88
N ALA A 70 -9.07 -4.55 3.23
CA ALA A 70 -8.81 -4.16 1.86
C ALA A 70 -9.52 -5.10 0.88
N GLU A 71 -10.43 -4.53 0.09
CA GLU A 71 -11.01 -5.14 -1.10
C GLU A 71 -10.20 -4.71 -2.31
N VAL A 72 -9.64 -5.70 -3.01
CA VAL A 72 -8.67 -5.50 -4.08
C VAL A 72 -9.37 -5.53 -5.43
N ASP A 73 -9.09 -4.51 -6.23
CA ASP A 73 -9.50 -4.37 -7.61
C ASP A 73 -8.28 -4.08 -8.49
N MET A 74 -8.40 -4.21 -9.80
CA MET A 74 -7.31 -3.95 -10.74
C MET A 74 -7.80 -3.19 -11.96
N ALA A 75 -7.03 -2.17 -12.35
CA ALA A 75 -7.28 -1.39 -13.57
C ALA A 75 -5.96 -1.18 -14.31
N GLY A 76 -5.79 -1.87 -15.43
CA GLY A 76 -4.55 -1.83 -16.22
C GLY A 76 -3.33 -2.24 -15.39
N LYS A 77 -2.39 -1.31 -15.20
CA LYS A 77 -1.16 -1.50 -14.40
C LYS A 77 -1.30 -0.98 -12.97
N THR A 78 -2.52 -0.92 -12.43
CA THR A 78 -2.79 -0.45 -11.07
C THR A 78 -3.57 -1.48 -10.27
N VAL A 79 -3.08 -1.80 -9.08
CA VAL A 79 -3.81 -2.54 -8.04
C VAL A 79 -4.43 -1.54 -7.07
N ILE A 80 -5.72 -1.66 -6.81
CA ILE A 80 -6.51 -0.72 -6.00
C ILE A 80 -6.99 -1.45 -4.75
N GLU A 81 -6.55 -1.01 -3.59
CA GLU A 81 -7.00 -1.47 -2.28
C GLU A 81 -8.03 -0.49 -1.73
N LYS A 82 -9.30 -0.90 -1.60
CA LYS A 82 -10.36 -0.11 -0.97
C LYS A 82 -10.60 -0.63 0.45
N ASP A 83 -10.39 0.18 1.46
CA ASP A 83 -10.66 -0.21 2.84
C ASP A 83 -12.16 -0.16 3.13
N ALA A 84 -12.80 -1.32 3.29
CA ALA A 84 -14.23 -1.41 3.61
C ALA A 84 -14.58 -0.85 5.01
N ASN A 85 -13.60 -0.68 5.89
CA ASN A 85 -13.81 -0.12 7.23
C ASN A 85 -13.68 1.41 7.28
N SER A 86 -13.25 2.07 6.19
CA SER A 86 -13.05 3.52 6.19
C SER A 86 -13.15 4.15 4.80
N THR A 87 -12.71 5.40 4.66
CA THR A 87 -12.63 6.08 3.36
C THR A 87 -11.25 5.94 2.70
N MET A 88 -10.38 5.09 3.27
CA MET A 88 -9.02 4.91 2.81
C MET A 88 -8.97 4.09 1.53
N VAL A 89 -8.23 4.57 0.53
CA VAL A 89 -7.95 3.87 -0.72
C VAL A 89 -6.47 3.97 -1.03
N SER A 90 -5.82 2.84 -1.29
CA SER A 90 -4.42 2.76 -1.70
C SER A 90 -4.31 2.25 -3.14
N ASN A 91 -3.67 3.04 -4.00
CA ASN A 91 -3.46 2.69 -5.41
C ASN A 91 -1.99 2.39 -5.61
N TRP A 92 -1.68 1.18 -6.07
CA TRP A 92 -0.34 0.74 -6.42
C TRP A 92 -0.21 0.70 -7.93
N THR A 93 0.43 1.70 -8.52
CA THR A 93 0.61 1.82 -9.95
C THR A 93 2.02 1.43 -10.34
N VAL A 94 2.14 0.54 -11.31
CA VAL A 94 3.41 0.15 -11.92
C VAL A 94 3.54 0.81 -13.29
N ALA A 95 4.70 1.42 -13.55
CA ALA A 95 4.99 2.04 -14.83
C ALA A 95 6.42 1.69 -15.30
N PRO A 96 6.66 1.48 -16.60
CA PRO A 96 8.01 1.30 -17.13
C PRO A 96 8.92 2.49 -16.81
N ALA A 97 10.19 2.22 -16.49
CA ALA A 97 11.20 3.24 -16.22
C ALA A 97 12.61 2.75 -16.57
N GLY A 98 13.16 3.23 -17.69
CA GLY A 98 14.45 2.77 -18.19
C GLY A 98 14.42 1.28 -18.51
N THR A 99 15.35 0.51 -17.93
CA THR A 99 15.42 -0.95 -18.06
C THR A 99 14.50 -1.70 -17.08
N GLY A 100 13.92 -1.00 -16.10
CA GLY A 100 13.06 -1.58 -15.07
C GLY A 100 11.70 -0.89 -15.01
N CYS A 101 11.20 -0.71 -13.78
CA CYS A 101 9.91 -0.08 -13.54
C CYS A 101 9.92 0.82 -12.30
N THR A 102 8.91 1.67 -12.19
CA THR A 102 8.56 2.33 -10.94
C THR A 102 7.31 1.70 -10.37
N VAL A 103 7.26 1.58 -9.05
CA VAL A 103 6.05 1.25 -8.30
C VAL A 103 5.71 2.44 -7.43
N THR A 104 4.52 3.01 -7.63
CA THR A 104 4.00 4.14 -6.87
C THR A 104 2.81 3.71 -6.04
N VAL A 105 2.85 3.92 -4.73
CA VAL A 105 1.68 3.79 -3.86
C VAL A 105 1.15 5.17 -3.49
N LYS A 106 -0.12 5.41 -3.83
CA LYS A 106 -0.86 6.60 -3.41
C LYS A 106 -2.03 6.19 -2.52
N THR A 107 -1.92 6.51 -1.24
CA THR A 107 -2.97 6.28 -0.24
C THR A 107 -3.73 7.58 0.01
N SER A 108 -5.07 7.54 -0.03
CA SER A 108 -5.91 8.71 0.23
C SER A 108 -7.09 8.38 1.11
N TRP A 109 -7.51 9.32 1.95
CA TRP A 109 -8.68 9.19 2.82
C TRP A 109 -9.31 10.57 3.08
N THR A 110 -10.53 10.57 3.61
CA THR A 110 -11.20 11.78 4.06
C THR A 110 -10.78 12.07 5.51
N GLY A 111 -10.14 13.23 5.75
CA GLY A 111 -9.75 13.66 7.09
C GLY A 111 -10.90 14.26 7.90
N GLY A 112 -10.83 14.17 9.23
CA GLY A 112 -11.80 14.81 10.13
C GLY A 112 -11.69 16.34 10.11
N GLY A 113 -12.81 17.04 10.28
CA GLY A 113 -12.80 18.50 10.46
C GLY A 113 -12.29 18.91 11.85
N GLY A 114 -11.76 20.14 11.99
CA GLY A 114 -11.38 20.77 13.28
C GLY A 114 -9.88 20.78 13.60
N VAL A 115 -9.50 21.22 14.81
CA VAL A 115 -8.09 21.35 15.29
C VAL A 115 -7.37 19.99 15.34
N LYS A 116 -8.10 18.88 15.58
CA LYS A 116 -7.61 17.50 15.39
C LYS A 116 -7.27 17.17 13.92
N GLY A 117 -7.92 17.84 12.96
CA GLY A 117 -7.72 17.68 11.52
C GLY A 117 -6.42 18.31 11.00
N ILE A 118 -5.77 19.21 11.75
CA ILE A 118 -4.45 19.76 11.38
C ILE A 118 -3.35 18.73 11.64
N PHE A 119 -3.45 17.98 12.74
CA PHE A 119 -2.52 16.89 13.06
C PHE A 119 -2.68 15.70 12.07
N GLU A 120 -3.92 15.40 11.67
CA GLU A 120 -4.23 14.44 10.60
C GLU A 120 -3.73 14.90 9.21
N ARG A 121 -3.56 16.21 8.98
CA ARG A 121 -3.13 16.77 7.68
C ARG A 121 -1.63 16.72 7.40
N ILE A 122 -0.76 16.72 8.41
CA ILE A 122 0.70 16.84 8.21
C ILE A 122 1.47 15.65 8.80
N PHE A 123 1.13 15.20 10.01
CA PHE A 123 1.88 14.13 10.68
C PHE A 123 1.44 12.73 10.21
N ALA A 124 0.14 12.54 9.97
CA ALA A 124 -0.36 11.26 9.46
C ALA A 124 0.17 10.92 8.05
N PRO A 125 0.30 11.86 7.10
CA PRO A 125 0.88 11.57 5.79
C PRO A 125 2.38 11.28 5.81
N LEU A 126 3.17 11.96 6.67
CA LEU A 126 4.61 11.70 6.79
C LEU A 126 4.88 10.33 7.40
N GLY A 127 4.19 9.98 8.50
CA GLY A 127 4.30 8.66 9.11
C GLY A 127 3.86 7.55 8.15
N LEU A 128 2.72 7.73 7.47
CA LEU A 128 2.26 6.77 6.48
C LEU A 128 3.22 6.65 5.29
N ARG A 129 3.80 7.78 4.84
CA ARG A 129 4.79 7.77 3.77
C ARG A 129 6.01 6.94 4.15
N GLY A 130 6.57 7.11 5.34
CA GLY A 130 7.70 6.30 5.81
C GLY A 130 7.38 4.81 5.85
N ILE A 131 6.18 4.44 6.33
CA ILE A 131 5.72 3.04 6.32
C ILE A 131 5.64 2.49 4.90
N GLN A 132 5.10 3.26 3.97
CA GLN A 132 4.97 2.85 2.57
C GLN A 132 6.31 2.81 1.84
N ASP A 133 7.23 3.73 2.15
CA ASP A 133 8.61 3.73 1.66
C ASP A 133 9.31 2.41 2.05
N GLU A 134 9.11 1.94 3.29
CA GLU A 134 9.70 0.69 3.76
C GLU A 134 9.11 -0.54 3.04
N VAL A 135 7.79 -0.59 2.86
CA VAL A 135 7.12 -1.67 2.10
C VAL A 135 7.62 -1.70 0.65
N LEU A 136 7.74 -0.54 0.01
CA LEU A 136 8.28 -0.42 -1.34
C LEU A 136 9.76 -0.84 -1.41
N ALA A 137 10.56 -0.50 -0.40
CA ALA A 137 11.95 -0.94 -0.31
C ALA A 137 12.07 -2.46 -0.12
N ASN A 138 11.18 -3.08 0.65
CA ASN A 138 11.09 -4.54 0.78
C ASN A 138 10.69 -5.19 -0.55
N LEU A 139 9.70 -4.64 -1.26
CA LEU A 139 9.29 -5.11 -2.58
C LEU A 139 10.45 -5.06 -3.58
N LYS A 140 11.16 -3.92 -3.64
CA LYS A 140 12.36 -3.75 -4.46
C LYS A 140 13.39 -4.85 -4.16
N ARG A 141 13.78 -5.00 -2.90
CA ARG A 141 14.74 -6.03 -2.47
C ARG A 141 14.30 -7.44 -2.86
N ARG A 142 13.02 -7.75 -2.79
CA ARG A 142 12.50 -9.08 -3.14
C ARG A 142 12.61 -9.35 -4.65
N LEU A 143 12.22 -8.38 -5.47
CA LEU A 143 12.22 -8.52 -6.92
C LEU A 143 13.63 -8.53 -7.51
N GLU A 144 14.52 -7.67 -7.01
CA GLU A 144 15.90 -7.59 -7.50
C GLU A 144 16.80 -8.74 -7.04
N LYS A 145 16.43 -9.45 -5.96
CA LYS A 145 17.12 -10.68 -5.54
C LYS A 145 16.74 -11.90 -6.39
N SER A 146 15.65 -11.80 -7.14
CA SER A 146 15.10 -12.91 -7.93
C SER A 146 15.48 -12.81 -9.42
N ALA A 147 16.20 -11.76 -9.80
CA ALA A 147 16.78 -11.55 -11.13
C ALA A 147 18.24 -12.03 -11.15
#